data_AF-A0A3D3WCY9-F1
#
_entry.id   AF-A0A3D3WCY9-F1
#
_cell.length_a   1.000
_cell.length_b   1.000
_cell.length_c   1.000
_cell.angle_alpha   90.00
_cell.angle_beta   90.00
_cell.angle_gamma   90.00
#
_symmetry.space_group_name_H-M   'P 1'
#
loop_
_entity.id
_entity.type
_entity.pdbx_description
1 polymer ?
#
loop_
_entity_poly.entity_id
_entity_poly.type
_entity_poly.pdbx_seq_one_letter_code
_entity_poly.pdbx_strand_id
1 'polypeptide(L)'
;MLSKISGSINFDNEFLYLVSINISQKLRFQQMQSSPLPYFSGKLPTKLKDEGTRLIISADDAIAHMMQLFRGLGCTDSTAQAVAQHLADASLCGVESHGVMRCLQYAEQFQSGYMDAAATPILTTDIGNNNTINGNGGIGIPAMTMAYQHATKAARQNGITMLAIRNLGHTGRHGAFADLAADDGVMTILIGG
;
A
#
# COMPACT_ATOMS: atom_id res chain seq x y z
N MET A 1 10.48 37.70 -4.43
CA MET A 1 11.03 36.76 -5.43
C MET A 1 11.41 35.48 -4.68
N LEU A 2 10.44 34.61 -4.40
CA LEU A 2 10.68 33.34 -3.73
C LEU A 2 10.76 32.26 -4.80
N SER A 3 11.99 31.82 -5.10
CA SER A 3 12.24 30.71 -6.01
C SER A 3 11.67 29.43 -5.40
N LYS A 4 10.61 28.90 -6.01
CA LYS A 4 10.21 27.50 -5.83
C LYS A 4 11.42 26.63 -6.15
N ILE A 5 11.93 25.90 -5.15
CA ILE A 5 12.84 24.79 -5.40
C ILE A 5 11.95 23.66 -5.91
N SER A 6 11.71 23.64 -7.22
CA SER A 6 11.07 22.52 -7.90
C SER A 6 12.12 21.45 -8.14
N GLY A 7 12.44 20.67 -7.09
CA GLY A 7 13.15 19.42 -7.25
C GLY A 7 12.16 18.32 -7.56
N SER A 8 11.69 18.20 -8.81
CA SER A 8 11.02 16.98 -9.25
C SER A 8 12.09 15.87 -9.30
N ILE A 9 12.10 14.99 -8.30
CA ILE A 9 12.94 13.79 -8.34
C ILE A 9 12.26 12.79 -9.25
N ASN A 10 13.10 12.12 -10.05
CA ASN A 10 12.68 11.25 -11.11
C ASN A 10 12.44 9.82 -10.58
N PHE A 11 11.19 9.38 -10.48
CA PHE A 11 10.84 7.99 -10.18
C PHE A 11 11.06 7.04 -11.38
N ASP A 12 11.65 7.53 -12.47
CA ASP A 12 11.71 6.86 -13.78
C ASP A 12 12.43 5.50 -13.79
N ASN A 13 13.17 5.13 -12.73
CA ASN A 13 13.97 3.91 -12.69
C ASN A 13 13.56 2.88 -11.63
N GLU A 14 12.57 3.16 -10.78
CA GLU A 14 12.09 2.23 -9.75
C GLU A 14 10.75 1.63 -10.16
N PHE A 15 10.77 0.33 -10.44
CA PHE A 15 9.61 -0.46 -10.79
C PHE A 15 9.35 -1.49 -9.72
N LEU A 16 8.08 -1.59 -9.32
CA LEU A 16 7.55 -2.78 -8.67
C LEU A 16 6.97 -3.68 -9.76
N TYR A 17 7.28 -4.97 -9.68
CA TYR A 17 6.68 -5.98 -10.55
C TYR A 17 5.77 -6.87 -9.73
N LEU A 18 4.49 -6.91 -10.09
CA LEU A 18 3.48 -7.77 -9.47
C LEU A 18 3.14 -8.90 -10.44
N VAL A 19 3.45 -10.13 -10.03
CA VAL A 19 3.04 -11.36 -10.71
C VAL A 19 1.88 -11.96 -9.92
N SER A 20 0.79 -12.32 -10.59
CA SER A 20 -0.39 -12.93 -9.98
C SER A 20 -0.78 -14.19 -10.72
N ILE A 21 -1.02 -15.27 -9.97
CA ILE A 21 -1.30 -16.61 -10.50
C ILE A 21 -2.59 -17.13 -9.88
N ASN A 22 -3.55 -17.49 -10.70
CA ASN A 22 -4.79 -18.13 -10.27
C ASN A 22 -4.50 -19.57 -9.83
N ILE A 23 -4.72 -19.85 -8.54
CA ILE A 23 -4.53 -21.16 -7.94
C ILE A 23 -5.86 -21.83 -7.54
N SER A 24 -6.99 -21.16 -7.78
CA SER A 24 -8.34 -21.65 -7.43
C SER A 24 -8.74 -22.95 -8.11
N GLN A 25 -8.15 -23.29 -9.26
CA GLN A 25 -8.51 -24.49 -10.01
C GLN A 25 -7.70 -25.75 -9.67
N LYS A 26 -6.68 -25.70 -8.79
CA LYS A 26 -5.80 -26.87 -8.54
C LYS A 26 -5.41 -27.17 -7.10
N LEU A 27 -5.85 -26.38 -6.12
CA LEU A 27 -5.56 -26.67 -4.72
C LEU A 27 -6.86 -26.98 -3.98
N ARG A 28 -7.12 -28.28 -3.76
CA ARG A 28 -7.93 -28.70 -2.61
C ARG A 28 -7.14 -28.33 -1.36
N PHE A 29 -7.18 -27.07 -0.96
CA PHE A 29 -6.88 -26.73 0.42
C PHE A 29 -7.98 -27.38 1.25
N GLN A 30 -7.66 -28.50 1.89
CA GLN A 30 -8.39 -28.87 3.10
C GLN A 30 -8.37 -27.63 3.97
N GLN A 31 -9.55 -27.17 4.41
CA GLN A 31 -9.66 -26.13 5.42
C GLN A 31 -8.67 -26.45 6.54
N MET A 32 -7.54 -25.76 6.58
CA MET A 32 -6.73 -25.71 7.77
C MET A 32 -7.59 -24.95 8.76
N GLN A 33 -8.12 -25.66 9.76
CA GLN A 33 -8.69 -25.02 10.93
C GLN A 33 -7.66 -24.02 11.43
N SER A 34 -7.99 -22.74 11.37
CA SER A 34 -7.16 -21.68 11.93
C SER A 34 -7.12 -21.88 13.43
N SER A 35 -6.05 -22.52 13.88
CA SER A 35 -5.63 -22.40 15.28
C SER A 35 -5.14 -20.96 15.45
N PRO A 36 -5.51 -20.23 16.52
CA PRO A 36 -4.91 -18.94 16.76
C PRO A 36 -3.39 -19.11 16.78
N LEU A 37 -2.70 -18.42 15.88
CA LEU A 37 -1.25 -18.38 15.88
C LEU A 37 -0.83 -17.89 17.28
N PRO A 38 0.16 -18.54 17.93
CA PRO A 38 0.63 -18.07 19.22
C PRO A 38 1.04 -16.60 19.08
N TYR A 39 0.47 -15.76 19.94
CA TYR A 39 0.86 -14.35 20.03
C TYR A 39 2.37 -14.30 20.24
N PHE A 40 3.09 -13.77 19.25
CA PHE A 40 4.54 -13.69 19.32
C PHE A 40 4.90 -12.68 20.42
N SER A 41 5.37 -13.19 21.57
CA SER A 41 5.75 -12.38 22.73
C SER A 41 7.19 -11.84 22.64
N GLY A 42 7.86 -12.04 21.50
CA GLY A 42 9.21 -11.53 21.26
C GLY A 42 9.17 -10.06 20.80
N LYS A 43 10.19 -9.28 21.18
CA LYS A 43 10.42 -7.94 20.64
C LYS A 43 10.64 -8.07 19.12
N LEU A 44 9.64 -7.72 18.32
CA LEU A 44 9.83 -7.63 16.87
C LEU A 44 10.86 -6.53 16.56
N PRO A 45 11.78 -6.73 15.60
CA PRO A 45 12.69 -5.67 15.19
C PRO A 45 11.85 -4.52 14.63
N THR A 46 11.72 -3.46 15.44
CA THR A 46 10.97 -2.27 15.09
C THR A 46 11.94 -1.12 14.87
N LYS A 47 11.64 -0.26 13.88
CA LYS A 47 12.34 1.02 13.69
C LYS A 47 11.92 2.05 14.76
N LEU A 48 10.94 1.71 15.61
CA LEU A 48 10.47 2.54 16.70
C LEU A 48 11.43 2.46 17.89
N LYS A 49 11.79 3.62 18.42
CA LYS A 49 12.36 3.74 19.77
C LYS A 49 11.20 3.87 20.75
N ASP A 50 11.03 2.86 21.61
CA ASP A 50 9.92 2.76 22.58
C ASP A 50 10.21 3.60 23.83
N GLU A 51 10.44 4.90 23.65
CA GLU A 51 10.90 5.82 24.71
C GLU A 51 9.77 6.70 25.28
N GLY A 52 8.51 6.47 24.88
CA GLY A 52 7.36 7.32 25.25
C GLY A 52 6.14 6.57 25.79
N THR A 53 5.19 7.31 26.37
CA THR A 53 3.90 6.80 26.85
C THR A 53 3.05 6.30 25.68
N ARG A 54 2.52 5.08 25.78
CA ARG A 54 1.56 4.53 24.81
C ARG A 54 0.14 4.92 25.20
N LEU A 55 -0.64 5.36 24.21
CA LEU A 55 -2.06 5.67 24.37
C LEU A 55 -2.88 4.64 23.60
N ILE A 56 -3.94 4.13 24.23
CA ILE A 56 -4.91 3.27 23.57
C ILE A 56 -5.94 4.17 22.90
N ILE A 57 -6.13 3.99 21.60
CA ILE A 57 -7.12 4.68 20.78
C ILE A 57 -7.93 3.64 19.99
N SER A 58 -9.21 3.89 19.77
CA SER A 58 -10.01 3.03 18.91
C SER A 58 -9.54 3.13 17.46
N ALA A 59 -9.74 2.07 16.67
CA ALA A 59 -9.40 2.09 15.25
C ALA A 59 -10.20 3.17 14.50
N ASP A 60 -11.48 3.31 14.83
CA ASP A 60 -12.39 4.28 14.20
C ASP A 60 -11.93 5.72 14.46
N ASP A 61 -11.55 6.05 15.70
CA ASP A 61 -11.03 7.38 16.04
C ASP A 61 -9.69 7.65 15.34
N ALA A 62 -8.79 6.67 15.33
CA ALA A 62 -7.50 6.79 14.64
C ALA A 62 -7.70 7.04 13.14
N ILE A 63 -8.60 6.29 12.49
CA ILE A 63 -8.94 6.46 11.08
C ILE A 63 -9.53 7.85 10.84
N ALA A 64 -10.49 8.30 11.66
CA ALA A 64 -11.12 9.61 11.51
C ALA A 64 -10.09 10.75 11.60
N HIS A 65 -9.16 10.70 12.56
CA HIS A 65 -8.10 11.69 12.68
C HIS A 65 -7.11 11.67 11.51
N MET A 66 -6.68 10.49 11.06
CA MET A 66 -5.80 10.35 9.90
C MET A 66 -6.48 10.86 8.61
N MET A 67 -7.77 10.59 8.42
CA MET A 67 -8.52 11.11 7.28
C MET A 67 -8.57 12.64 7.29
N GLN A 68 -8.84 13.26 8.43
CA GLN A 68 -8.82 14.72 8.57
C GLN A 68 -7.43 15.30 8.25
N LEU A 69 -6.37 14.66 8.76
CA LEU A 69 -4.98 15.04 8.47
C LEU A 69 -4.69 15.01 6.97
N PHE A 70 -4.94 13.87 6.30
CA PHE A 70 -4.61 13.72 4.87
C PHE A 70 -5.45 14.61 3.97
N ARG A 71 -6.74 14.85 4.30
CA ARG A 71 -7.56 15.86 3.62
C ARG A 71 -6.97 17.26 3.74
N GLY A 72 -6.54 17.63 4.96
CA GLY A 72 -5.89 18.92 5.22
C GLY A 72 -4.58 19.12 4.46
N LEU A 73 -3.92 18.02 4.07
CA LEU A 73 -2.69 18.01 3.27
C LEU A 73 -2.96 18.01 1.75
N GLY A 74 -4.23 17.98 1.32
CA GLY A 74 -4.61 18.04 -0.08
C GLY A 74 -4.91 16.69 -0.74
N CYS A 75 -4.98 15.59 0.03
CA CYS A 75 -5.44 14.32 -0.51
C CYS A 75 -6.92 14.37 -0.89
N THR A 76 -7.28 13.65 -1.96
CA THR A 76 -8.68 13.36 -2.27
C THR A 76 -9.31 12.55 -1.13
N ASP A 77 -10.65 12.60 -1.01
CA ASP A 77 -11.36 11.83 0.01
C ASP A 77 -11.09 10.33 -0.07
N SER A 78 -11.03 9.78 -1.28
CA SER A 78 -10.75 8.36 -1.52
C SER A 78 -9.33 7.99 -1.10
N THR A 79 -8.33 8.82 -1.43
CA THR A 79 -6.94 8.60 -1.01
C THR A 79 -6.80 8.72 0.51
N ALA A 80 -7.38 9.75 1.12
CA ALA A 80 -7.33 9.94 2.57
C ALA A 80 -7.94 8.75 3.33
N GLN A 81 -9.09 8.25 2.87
CA GLN A 81 -9.73 7.08 3.45
C GLN A 81 -8.89 5.81 3.27
N ALA A 82 -8.41 5.55 2.05
CA ALA A 82 -7.63 4.36 1.74
C ALA A 82 -6.34 4.30 2.57
N VAL A 83 -5.61 5.42 2.68
CA VAL A 83 -4.37 5.49 3.46
C VAL A 83 -4.66 5.32 4.96
N ALA A 84 -5.65 6.03 5.51
CA ALA A 84 -6.00 5.94 6.92
C ALA A 84 -6.39 4.51 7.33
N GLN A 85 -7.22 3.84 6.52
CA GLN A 85 -7.62 2.45 6.77
C GLN A 85 -6.42 1.51 6.71
N HIS A 86 -5.53 1.68 5.73
CA HIS A 86 -4.35 0.84 5.55
C HIS A 86 -3.35 0.97 6.70
N LEU A 87 -3.14 2.18 7.20
CA LEU A 87 -2.24 2.42 8.34
C LEU A 87 -2.83 1.90 9.66
N ALA A 88 -4.16 2.02 9.85
CA ALA A 88 -4.84 1.44 11.00
C ALA A 88 -4.73 -0.10 10.98
N ASP A 89 -5.05 -0.73 9.84
CA ASP A 89 -4.92 -2.18 9.63
C ASP A 89 -3.49 -2.67 9.89
N ALA A 90 -2.48 -1.99 9.33
CA ALA A 90 -1.08 -2.36 9.56
C ALA A 90 -0.70 -2.31 11.05
N SER A 91 -1.26 -1.36 11.81
CA SER A 91 -1.05 -1.26 13.26
C SER A 91 -1.74 -2.41 14.00
N LEU A 92 -2.98 -2.76 13.62
CA LEU A 92 -3.75 -3.86 14.20
C LEU A 92 -3.12 -5.23 13.92
N CYS A 93 -2.47 -5.40 12.78
CA CYS A 93 -1.68 -6.59 12.45
C CYS A 93 -0.30 -6.64 13.15
N GLY A 94 0.02 -5.67 14.03
CA GLY A 94 1.31 -5.60 14.72
C GLY A 94 2.49 -5.18 13.84
N VAL A 95 2.23 -4.68 12.63
CA VAL A 95 3.24 -4.15 11.69
C VAL A 95 3.34 -2.64 11.88
N GLU A 96 3.68 -2.21 13.10
CA GLU A 96 3.66 -0.80 13.50
C GLU A 96 4.56 0.07 12.62
N SER A 97 5.67 -0.48 12.11
CA SER A 97 6.59 0.20 11.19
C SER A 97 5.95 0.70 9.88
N HIS A 98 4.77 0.20 9.53
CA HIS A 98 3.99 0.59 8.34
C HIS A 98 2.58 1.06 8.71
N GLY A 99 2.34 1.33 10.00
CA GLY A 99 1.06 1.76 10.54
C GLY A 99 0.98 3.27 10.82
N VAL A 100 0.23 3.65 11.85
CA VAL A 100 -0.08 5.05 12.21
C VAL A 100 1.17 5.94 12.30
N MET A 101 2.32 5.39 12.71
CA MET A 101 3.57 6.14 12.80
C MET A 101 3.99 6.83 11.49
N ARG A 102 3.56 6.31 10.33
CA ARG A 102 3.91 6.85 9.02
C ARG A 102 3.22 8.18 8.70
N CYS A 103 2.18 8.56 9.45
CA CYS A 103 1.42 9.79 9.19
C CYS A 103 2.31 11.03 9.15
N LEU A 104 3.23 11.18 10.10
CA LEU A 104 4.12 12.34 10.17
C LEU A 104 5.09 12.37 8.99
N GLN A 105 5.66 11.21 8.63
CA GLN A 105 6.54 11.11 7.47
C GLN A 105 5.79 11.45 6.17
N TYR A 106 4.55 10.98 6.00
CA TYR A 106 3.76 11.31 4.81
C TYR A 106 3.39 12.79 4.78
N ALA A 107 3.05 13.38 5.93
CA ALA A 107 2.79 14.81 6.02
C ALA A 107 4.01 15.63 5.57
N GLU A 108 5.21 15.31 6.07
CA GLU A 108 6.47 15.95 5.65
C GLU A 108 6.72 15.79 4.14
N GLN A 109 6.46 14.59 3.60
CA GLN A 109 6.66 14.30 2.19
C GLN A 109 5.67 15.04 1.28
N PHE A 110 4.41 15.19 1.69
CA PHE A 110 3.44 16.01 0.97
C PHE A 110 3.79 17.50 1.05
N GLN A 111 4.17 17.99 2.23
CA GLN A 111 4.52 19.41 2.44
C GLN A 111 5.78 19.83 1.69
N SER A 112 6.77 18.94 1.59
CA SER A 112 8.00 19.18 0.83
C SER A 112 7.82 19.05 -0.69
N GLY A 113 6.67 18.53 -1.14
CA GLY A 113 6.43 18.24 -2.56
C GLY A 113 7.13 16.98 -3.07
N TYR A 114 7.67 16.14 -2.18
CA TYR A 114 8.23 14.83 -2.54
C TYR A 114 7.15 13.86 -3.06
N MET A 115 5.96 13.90 -2.45
CA MET A 115 4.77 13.25 -2.99
C MET A 115 3.72 14.29 -3.36
N ASP A 116 2.98 14.05 -4.43
CA ASP A 116 1.79 14.82 -4.76
C ASP A 116 0.58 14.26 -4.00
N ALA A 117 0.05 15.05 -3.06
CA ALA A 117 -1.11 14.65 -2.26
C ALA A 117 -2.37 14.44 -3.11
N ALA A 118 -2.52 15.18 -4.21
CA ALA A 118 -3.69 15.14 -5.07
C ALA A 118 -3.57 14.09 -6.20
N ALA A 119 -2.39 13.48 -6.36
CA ALA A 119 -2.15 12.49 -7.40
C ALA A 119 -3.08 11.27 -7.24
N THR A 120 -3.55 10.77 -8.38
CA THR A 120 -4.39 9.58 -8.50
C THR A 120 -3.70 8.61 -9.47
N PRO A 121 -3.56 7.32 -9.13
CA PRO A 121 -2.93 6.36 -10.01
C PRO A 121 -3.77 6.13 -11.28
N ILE A 122 -3.09 5.74 -12.35
CA ILE A 122 -3.73 5.36 -13.61
C ILE A 122 -3.16 4.05 -14.13
N LEU A 123 -4.02 3.27 -14.80
CA LEU A 123 -3.61 2.13 -15.62
C LEU A 123 -3.27 2.62 -17.02
N THR A 124 -2.05 2.35 -17.48
CA THR A 124 -1.58 2.61 -18.83
C THR A 124 -1.25 1.29 -19.52
N THR A 125 -1.42 1.26 -20.84
CA THR A 125 -0.95 0.15 -21.68
C THR A 125 0.21 0.68 -22.50
N ASP A 126 1.41 0.16 -22.23
CA ASP A 126 2.62 0.55 -22.96
C ASP A 126 2.73 -0.21 -24.29
N ILE A 127 3.64 0.25 -25.15
CA ILE A 127 3.95 -0.40 -26.44
C ILE A 127 4.33 -1.87 -26.17
N GLY A 128 3.63 -2.81 -26.80
CA GLY A 128 3.78 -4.25 -26.55
C GLY A 128 2.70 -4.87 -25.66
N ASN A 129 1.65 -4.11 -25.31
CA ASN A 129 0.48 -4.59 -24.56
C ASN A 129 0.77 -4.99 -23.11
N ASN A 130 1.82 -4.42 -22.52
CA ASN A 130 2.13 -4.58 -21.10
C ASN A 130 1.34 -3.55 -20.31
N ASN A 131 0.61 -4.02 -19.30
CA ASN A 131 -0.13 -3.18 -18.38
C ASN A 131 0.81 -2.60 -17.32
N THR A 132 0.79 -1.28 -17.16
CA THR A 132 1.58 -0.55 -16.18
C THR A 132 0.65 0.32 -15.32
N ILE A 133 0.85 0.33 -14.01
CA ILE A 133 0.22 1.28 -13.11
C ILE A 133 1.20 2.43 -12.86
N ASN A 134 0.80 3.65 -13.20
CA ASN A 134 1.55 4.87 -12.88
C ASN A 134 0.90 5.54 -11.67
N GLY A 135 1.64 5.71 -10.58
CA GLY A 135 1.16 6.36 -9.36
C GLY A 135 1.09 7.89 -9.43
N ASN A 136 1.56 8.50 -10.52
CA ASN A 136 1.59 9.94 -10.76
C ASN A 136 2.28 10.75 -9.64
N GLY A 137 3.28 10.17 -8.99
CA GLY A 137 4.03 10.80 -7.89
C GLY A 137 3.27 10.83 -6.56
N GLY A 138 2.12 10.15 -6.47
CA GLY A 138 1.33 10.08 -5.25
C GLY A 138 1.82 9.05 -4.24
N ILE A 139 1.14 9.00 -3.09
CA ILE A 139 1.32 7.91 -2.12
C ILE A 139 0.96 6.56 -2.75
N GLY A 140 1.73 5.51 -2.42
CA GLY A 140 1.67 4.24 -3.14
C GLY A 140 0.44 3.37 -2.85
N ILE A 141 -0.23 3.55 -1.72
CA ILE A 141 -1.34 2.69 -1.29
C ILE A 141 -2.47 2.61 -2.34
N PRO A 142 -3.02 3.73 -2.88
CA PRO A 142 -3.99 3.68 -3.97
C PRO A 142 -3.49 2.94 -5.24
N ALA A 143 -2.22 3.15 -5.62
CA ALA A 143 -1.64 2.50 -6.80
C ALA A 143 -1.53 0.98 -6.59
N MET A 144 -1.13 0.56 -5.40
CA MET A 144 -1.06 -0.85 -5.01
C MET A 144 -2.44 -1.51 -4.98
N THR A 145 -3.46 -0.82 -4.47
CA THR A 145 -4.85 -1.31 -4.51
C THR A 145 -5.31 -1.55 -5.95
N MET A 146 -5.11 -0.56 -6.83
CA MET A 146 -5.48 -0.67 -8.24
C MET A 146 -4.71 -1.82 -8.93
N ALA A 147 -3.41 -1.92 -8.65
CA ALA A 147 -2.54 -2.98 -9.16
C ALA A 147 -3.06 -4.37 -8.79
N TYR A 148 -3.28 -4.63 -7.50
CA TYR A 148 -3.74 -5.94 -7.02
C TYR A 148 -5.14 -6.30 -7.52
N GLN A 149 -6.07 -5.33 -7.58
CA GLN A 149 -7.40 -5.55 -8.15
C GLN A 149 -7.33 -5.95 -9.62
N HIS A 150 -6.55 -5.23 -10.42
CA HIS A 150 -6.36 -5.53 -11.84
C HIS A 150 -5.68 -6.89 -12.04
N ALA A 151 -4.61 -7.15 -11.29
CA ALA A 151 -3.82 -8.38 -11.38
C ALA A 151 -4.66 -9.61 -11.00
N THR A 152 -5.40 -9.53 -9.91
CA THR A 152 -6.23 -10.62 -9.40
C THR A 152 -7.31 -10.96 -10.42
N LYS A 153 -8.00 -9.96 -10.96
CA LYS A 153 -8.99 -10.15 -12.02
C LYS A 153 -8.39 -10.79 -13.27
N ALA A 154 -7.26 -10.27 -13.76
CA ALA A 154 -6.61 -10.77 -14.97
C ALA A 154 -6.03 -12.18 -14.77
N ALA A 155 -5.44 -12.50 -13.62
CA ALA A 155 -4.97 -13.84 -13.29
C ALA A 155 -6.13 -14.83 -13.26
N ARG A 156 -7.27 -14.46 -12.67
CA ARG A 156 -8.46 -15.34 -12.63
C ARG A 156 -8.97 -15.70 -14.02
N GLN A 157 -8.87 -14.77 -14.97
CA GLN A 157 -9.29 -14.97 -16.36
C GLN A 157 -8.25 -15.74 -17.19
N ASN A 158 -6.97 -15.41 -17.03
CA ASN A 158 -5.90 -15.85 -17.94
C ASN A 158 -4.94 -16.89 -17.33
N GLY A 159 -5.15 -17.28 -16.07
CA GLY A 159 -4.26 -18.16 -15.30
C GLY A 159 -3.10 -17.41 -14.64
N ILE A 160 -2.35 -16.60 -15.38
CA ILE A 160 -1.24 -15.78 -14.88
C ILE A 160 -1.27 -14.38 -15.49
N THR A 161 -0.82 -13.39 -14.73
CA THR A 161 -0.57 -12.05 -15.25
C THR A 161 0.66 -11.43 -14.56
N MET A 162 1.25 -10.46 -15.22
CA MET A 162 2.30 -9.61 -14.68
C MET A 162 2.00 -8.16 -15.05
N LEU A 163 2.26 -7.25 -14.11
CA LEU A 163 2.17 -5.82 -14.34
C LEU A 163 3.34 -5.09 -13.67
N ALA A 164 3.68 -3.95 -14.23
CA ALA A 164 4.64 -3.02 -13.63
C ALA A 164 3.89 -1.92 -12.87
N ILE A 165 4.47 -1.42 -11.78
CA ILE A 165 3.95 -0.29 -11.00
C ILE A 165 5.11 0.68 -10.79
N ARG A 166 4.91 1.97 -11.06
CA ARG A 166 5.98 2.97 -11.02
C ARG A 166 5.49 4.35 -10.60
N ASN A 167 6.43 5.24 -10.28
CA ASN A 167 6.15 6.65 -10.01
C ASN A 167 5.16 6.84 -8.84
N LEU A 168 5.50 6.26 -7.70
CA LEU A 168 4.76 6.38 -6.45
C LEU A 168 5.73 6.45 -5.26
N GLY A 169 5.27 7.04 -4.16
CA GLY A 169 5.96 7.00 -2.88
C GLY A 169 5.72 5.68 -2.12
N HIS A 170 5.69 5.74 -0.79
CA HIS A 170 5.63 4.53 0.03
C HIS A 170 4.34 3.70 -0.19
N THR A 171 4.49 2.37 -0.26
CA THR A 171 3.45 1.39 -0.65
C THR A 171 2.63 0.81 0.50
N GLY A 172 3.05 0.98 1.74
CA GLY A 172 2.34 0.47 2.93
C GLY A 172 2.64 -1.00 3.23
N ARG A 173 1.84 -1.64 4.10
CA ARG A 173 1.91 -3.09 4.38
C ARG A 173 1.52 -3.90 3.15
N HIS A 174 2.48 -4.53 2.48
CA HIS A 174 2.22 -5.36 1.30
C HIS A 174 1.30 -6.57 1.57
N GLY A 175 1.40 -7.15 2.78
CA GLY A 175 0.54 -8.26 3.20
C GLY A 175 -0.96 -7.95 3.07
N ALA A 176 -1.39 -6.71 3.30
CA ALA A 176 -2.80 -6.34 3.17
C ALA A 176 -3.36 -6.56 1.75
N PHE A 177 -2.54 -6.31 0.72
CA PHE A 177 -2.97 -6.54 -0.66
C PHE A 177 -2.90 -8.03 -1.04
N ALA A 178 -1.91 -8.75 -0.51
CA ALA A 178 -1.78 -10.19 -0.70
C ALA A 178 -2.92 -10.97 -0.03
N ASP A 179 -3.39 -10.54 1.15
CA ASP A 179 -4.54 -11.11 1.86
C ASP A 179 -5.78 -11.06 0.96
N LEU A 180 -6.07 -9.90 0.34
CA LEU A 180 -7.20 -9.73 -0.59
C LEU A 180 -7.10 -10.62 -1.84
N ALA A 181 -5.91 -10.77 -2.41
CA ALA A 181 -5.72 -11.67 -3.56
C ALA A 181 -5.86 -13.14 -3.16
N ALA A 182 -5.40 -13.52 -1.97
CA ALA A 182 -5.50 -14.87 -1.44
C ALA A 182 -6.96 -15.28 -1.19
N ASP A 183 -7.80 -14.38 -0.68
CA ASP A 183 -9.25 -14.59 -0.53
C ASP A 183 -9.94 -14.93 -1.87
N ASP A 184 -9.38 -14.43 -2.98
CA ASP A 184 -9.82 -14.70 -4.34
C ASP A 184 -9.16 -15.94 -4.98
N GLY A 185 -8.37 -16.69 -4.23
CA GLY A 185 -7.65 -17.86 -4.70
C GLY A 185 -6.53 -17.53 -5.69
N VAL A 186 -5.89 -16.37 -5.51
CA VAL A 186 -4.77 -15.89 -6.33
C VAL A 186 -3.50 -15.77 -5.47
N MET A 187 -2.43 -16.40 -5.92
CA MET A 187 -1.09 -16.23 -5.35
C MET A 187 -0.40 -15.03 -6.00
N THR A 188 0.21 -14.16 -5.21
CA THR A 188 0.93 -12.97 -5.70
C THR A 188 2.40 -12.99 -5.31
N ILE A 189 3.27 -12.56 -6.22
CA ILE A 189 4.68 -12.27 -5.97
C ILE A 189 4.90 -10.80 -6.34
N LEU A 190 5.37 -10.01 -5.38
CA LEU A 190 5.76 -8.62 -5.60
C LEU A 190 7.27 -8.48 -5.46
N ILE A 191 7.91 -7.86 -6.44
CA ILE A 191 9.36 -7.65 -6.50
C ILE A 191 9.64 -6.16 -6.67
N GLY A 192 10.63 -5.64 -5.96
CA GLY A 192 10.98 -4.21 -5.92
C GLY A 192 10.45 -3.53 -4.66
N GLY A 193 10.86 -2.29 -4.43
CA GLY A 193 10.46 -1.47 -3.27
C GLY A 193 11.56 -0.54 -2.80
#